data_AF-A0A811T8C6-F1
#
_entry.id   AF-A0A811T8C6-F1
#
_cell.length_a   1.000
_cell.length_b   1.000
_cell.length_c   1.000
_cell.angle_alpha   90.00
_cell.angle_beta   90.00
_cell.angle_gamma   90.00
#
_symmetry.space_group_name_H-M   'P 1'
#
loop_
_entity.id
_entity.type
_entity.pdbx_description
1 polymer ?
#
loop_
_entity_poly.entity_id
_entity_poly.type
_entity_poly.pdbx_seq_one_letter_code
_entity_poly.pdbx_strand_id
1 'polypeptide(L)' 'MNTRAKIGEVVLLLGMVLFVGGAVGYVTGQLPAEQISGIGALALIFIGAGAGMKRRRDLNEN' A
#
# COMPACT_ATOMS: atom_id res chain seq x y z
N MET A 1 -14.19 -11.92 12.83
CA MET A 1 -13.26 -11.44 11.78
C MET A 1 -11.82 -11.70 12.23
N ASN A 2 -11.03 -12.43 11.44
CA ASN A 2 -9.62 -12.70 11.76
C ASN A 2 -8.80 -11.40 11.74
N THR A 3 -8.20 -11.03 12.87
CA THR A 3 -7.36 -9.81 13.04
C THR A 3 -6.31 -9.67 11.93
N ARG A 4 -5.74 -10.80 11.48
CA ARG A 4 -4.75 -10.87 10.40
C ARG A 4 -5.27 -10.36 9.05
N ALA A 5 -6.53 -10.63 8.72
CA ALA A 5 -7.15 -10.15 7.48
C ALA A 5 -7.41 -8.64 7.53
N LYS A 6 -7.89 -8.15 8.68
CA LYS A 6 -8.07 -6.70 8.93
C LYS A 6 -6.75 -5.94 8.81
N ILE A 7 -5.66 -6.50 9.34
CA ILE A 7 -4.32 -5.91 9.20
C ILE A 7 -3.91 -5.86 7.73
N GLY A 8 -4.11 -6.93 6.97
CA GLY A 8 -3.78 -6.96 5.54
C GLY A 8 -4.53 -5.89 4.74
N GLU A 9 -5.81 -5.68 5.05
CA GLU A 9 -6.65 -4.66 4.42
C GLU A 9 -6.21 -3.24 4.76
N VAL A 10 -5.87 -2.96 6.03
CA VAL A 10 -5.33 -1.67 6.45
C VAL A 10 -3.99 -1.39 5.79
N VAL A 11 -3.10 -2.39 5.72
CA VAL A 11 -1.79 -2.27 5.07
C VAL A 11 -1.96 -1.98 3.57
N LEU A 12 -2.91 -2.64 2.91
CA LEU A 12 -3.22 -2.40 1.51
C LEU A 12 -3.74 -0.97 1.28
N LEU A 13 -4.65 -0.50 2.13
CA LEU A 13 -5.17 0.87 2.09
C LEU A 13 -4.06 1.91 2.30
N LEU A 14 -3.18 1.70 3.28
CA LEU A 14 -2.04 2.58 3.52
C LEU A 14 -1.13 2.67 2.29
N GLY A 15 -0.81 1.53 1.66
CA GLY A 15 -0.01 1.49 0.45
C GLY A 15 -0.67 2.26 -0.71
N MET A 16 -1.98 2.11 -0.91
CA MET A 16 -2.71 2.86 -1.94
C MET A 16 -2.72 4.37 -1.66
N VAL A 17 -2.95 4.79 -0.41
CA VAL A 17 -2.94 6.20 -0.03
C VAL A 17 -1.54 6.79 -0.24
N LEU A 18 -0.49 6.07 0.12
CA LEU A 18 0.89 6.50 -0.12
C LEU A 18 1.18 6.64 -1.62
N PHE A 19 0.72 5.70 -2.44
CA PHE A 19 0.93 5.71 -3.88
C PHE A 19 0.24 6.91 -4.54
N VAL A 20 -1.07 7.07 -4.31
CA VAL A 20 -1.86 8.15 -4.91
C VAL A 20 -1.43 9.50 -4.34
N GLY A 21 -1.27 9.60 -3.02
CA GLY A 21 -0.83 10.83 -2.36
C GLY A 21 0.57 11.27 -2.79
N GLY A 22 1.51 10.33 -2.91
CA GLY A 22 2.86 10.59 -3.43
C GLY A 22 2.85 11.08 -4.87
N ALA A 23 2.04 10.46 -5.74
CA ALA A 23 1.89 10.88 -7.13
C ALA A 23 1.27 12.28 -7.25
N VAL A 24 0.19 12.55 -6.51
CA VAL A 24 -0.47 13.87 -6.50
C VAL A 24 0.47 14.94 -5.95
N GLY A 25 1.17 14.65 -4.86
CA GLY A 25 2.12 15.59 -4.26
C GLY A 25 3.30 15.90 -5.18
N TYR A 26 3.75 14.95 -5.99
CA TYR A 26 4.73 15.24 -7.03
C TYR A 26 4.17 16.13 -8.14
N VAL A 27 3.01 15.77 -8.69
CA VAL A 27 2.38 16.51 -9.80
C VAL A 27 2.05 17.95 -9.42
N THR A 28 1.68 18.18 -8.16
CA THR A 28 1.40 19.52 -7.60
C THR A 28 2.66 20.29 -7.19
N GLY A 29 3.85 19.71 -7.35
CA GLY A 29 5.13 20.34 -6.99
C GLY A 29 5.39 20.41 -5.49
N GLN A 30 4.61 19.72 -4.67
CA GLN A 30 4.76 19.66 -3.21
C GLN A 30 5.84 18.67 -2.78
N LEU A 31 6.22 17.72 -3.64
CA LEU A 31 7.29 16.75 -3.39
C LEU A 31 8.42 16.83 -4.42
N PRO A 32 9.69 16.81 -3.97
CA PRO A 32 10.82 16.70 -4.88
C PRO A 32 10.91 15.31 -5.52
N ALA A 33 11.41 15.26 -6.76
CA ALA A 33 11.57 14.02 -7.54
C ALA A 33 12.41 12.96 -6.82
N GLU A 34 13.39 13.39 -6.03
CA GLU A 34 14.29 12.55 -5.24
C GLU A 34 13.54 11.68 -4.22
N GLN A 35 12.44 12.19 -3.66
CA GLN A 35 11.67 11.50 -2.63
C GLN A 35 10.65 10.51 -3.21
N ILE A 36 10.24 10.68 -4.46
CA ILE A 36 9.25 9.82 -5.13
C ILE A 36 9.71 8.38 -5.21
N SER A 37 10.99 8.16 -5.51
CA SER A 37 11.53 6.81 -5.63
C SER A 37 11.34 6.03 -4.32
N GLY A 38 11.68 6.66 -3.19
CA GLY A 38 11.50 6.06 -1.86
C GLY A 38 10.03 5.86 -1.49
N ILE A 39 9.17 6.85 -1.77
CA ILE A 39 7.73 6.78 -1.50
C ILE A 39 7.08 5.69 -2.34
N GLY A 40 7.43 5.59 -3.62
CA GLY A 40 6.95 4.57 -4.54
C GLY A 40 7.36 3.18 -4.11
N ALA A 41 8.63 2.99 -3.71
CA ALA A 41 9.11 1.71 -3.18
C ALA A 41 8.33 1.30 -1.93
N LEU A 42 8.15 2.21 -0.96
CA LEU A 42 7.37 1.95 0.26
C LEU A 42 5.92 1.61 -0.06
N ALA A 43 5.28 2.37 -0.95
CA ALA A 43 3.90 2.13 -1.37
C ALA A 43 3.73 0.72 -1.96
N LEU A 44 4.64 0.30 -2.85
CA LEU A 44 4.61 -1.03 -3.46
C LEU A 44 4.86 -2.15 -2.44
N ILE A 45 5.75 -1.94 -1.47
CA ILE A 45 5.98 -2.90 -0.37
C ILE A 45 4.70 -3.10 0.43
N PHE A 46 4.02 -2.02 0.81
CA PHE A 46 2.76 -2.11 1.55
C PHE A 46 1.65 -2.78 0.71
N ILE A 47 1.52 -2.42 -0.56
CA ILE A 47 0.54 -3.06 -1.46
C ILE A 47 0.82 -4.57 -1.59
N GLY A 48 2.08 -4.95 -1.83
CA GLY A 48 2.46 -6.37 -1.96
C GLY A 48 2.23 -7.15 -0.68
N ALA A 49 2.59 -6.60 0.48
CA ALA A 49 2.36 -7.22 1.78
C ALA A 49 0.87 -7.36 2.09
N GLY A 50 0.09 -6.29 1.92
CA GLY A 50 -1.36 -6.28 2.17
C GLY A 50 -2.11 -7.23 1.24
N ALA A 51 -1.78 -7.23 -0.05
CA ALA A 51 -2.37 -8.13 -1.03
C ALA A 51 -2.03 -9.60 -0.75
N GLY A 52 -0.78 -9.89 -0.38
CA GLY A 52 -0.37 -11.24 0.00
C GLY A 52 -1.11 -11.77 1.24
N MET A 53 -1.32 -10.92 2.23
CA MET A 53 -2.08 -11.26 3.44
C MET A 53 -3.57 -11.47 3.14
N LYS A 54 -4.17 -10.66 2.27
CA LYS A 54 -5.56 -10.82 1.83
C LYS A 54 -5.74 -12.12 1.04
N ARG A 55 -4.85 -12.41 0.09
CA ARG A 55 -4.92 -13.60 -0.77
C ARG A 55 -4.82 -14.92 0.00
N ARG A 56 -3.99 -14.96 1.07
CA ARG A 56 -3.90 -16.13 1.97
C ARG A 56 -5.17 -16.38 2.78
N ARG A 57 -6.00 -15.36 3.01
CA ARG A 57 -7.30 -15.53 3.65
C ARG A 57 -8.30 -16.12 2.65
N ASP A 58 -8.38 -15.55 1.46
CA ASP A 58 -9.31 -15.99 0.41
C ASP A 58 -9.05 -17.46 -0.01
N LEU A 59 -7.79 -17.91 0.05
CA LEU A 59 -7.41 -19.32 -0.16
C LEU A 59 -7.77 -20.27 1.01
N ASN A 60 -7.95 -19.75 2.22
CA ASN A 60 -8.27 -20.54 3.43
C ASN A 60 -9.78 -20.59 3.72
N GLU A 61 -10.58 -19.77 3.04
CA GLU A 61 -12.05 -19.72 3.16
C GLU A 61 -12.77 -20.44 1.99
N ASN A 62 -12.03 -21.03 1.04
CA ASN A 62 -12.53 -21.95 0.00
C ASN A 62 -12.16 -23.40 0.35
#